data_AF-A0A947T9U9-F1
#
_entry.id   AF-A0A947T9U9-F1
#
_cell.length_a   1.000
_cell.length_b   1.000
_cell.length_c   1.000
_cell.angle_alpha   90.00
_cell.angle_beta   90.00
_cell.angle_gamma   90.00
#
_symmetry.space_group_name_H-M   'P 1'
#
loop_
_entity.id
_entity.type
_entity.pdbx_description
1 polymer ?
#
loop_
_entity_poly.entity_id
_entity_poly.type
_entity_poly.pdbx_seq_one_letter_code
_entity_poly.pdbx_strand_id
1 'polypeptide(L)'
;MIPVEWQARAGAMAAKVGFSGLVIAAALAFGTVQTARLEGLMIWPLSIEGWIAKADRFETERDDERSAHRKTKNDYRAAQLAAAEMEAERLKRVAQQQEDITDAIETDYRTRLADARARAERLREELRSREGAAGAGGDLAMSRVPGAAGGSDASTRDHRLPAGSGFDRDPAEQLERDLVATQQALQLDALIDWVERQATVDPNASREDQSSGR
;
A
#
# COMPACT_ATOMS: atom_id res chain seq x y z
N MET A 1 8.83 -71.07 -17.87
CA MET A 1 8.97 -71.28 -19.33
C MET A 1 9.87 -70.16 -19.84
N ILE A 2 11.04 -70.49 -20.35
CA ILE A 2 12.03 -69.56 -20.95
C ILE A 2 12.18 -70.00 -22.41
N PRO A 3 12.25 -69.08 -23.39
CA PRO A 3 13.48 -68.94 -24.18
C PRO A 3 14.00 -67.48 -24.10
N VAL A 4 15.30 -67.17 -24.03
CA VAL A 4 16.50 -67.71 -24.71
C VAL A 4 16.58 -67.18 -26.16
N GLU A 5 17.71 -66.55 -26.48
CA GLU A 5 18.13 -65.94 -27.76
C GLU A 5 17.33 -64.67 -28.14
N TRP A 6 17.96 -63.50 -28.33
CA TRP A 6 19.19 -63.26 -29.07
C TRP A 6 20.40 -62.80 -28.22
N GLN A 7 21.43 -63.64 -28.18
CA GLN A 7 22.82 -63.18 -28.06
C GLN A 7 23.43 -63.01 -29.47
N ALA A 8 24.54 -62.26 -29.55
CA ALA A 8 25.59 -62.35 -30.59
C ALA A 8 25.18 -61.83 -32.00
N ARG A 9 25.99 -61.13 -32.82
CA ARG A 9 27.38 -60.55 -32.82
C ARG A 9 27.29 -59.24 -33.67
N ALA A 10 28.19 -58.25 -33.71
CA ALA A 10 29.38 -57.78 -32.96
C ALA A 10 29.60 -56.29 -33.41
N GLY A 11 30.52 -55.47 -32.90
CA GLY A 11 31.57 -55.67 -31.88
C GLY A 11 31.86 -54.37 -31.10
N ALA A 12 32.64 -54.44 -30.03
CA ALA A 12 34.06 -54.04 -30.01
C ALA A 12 34.25 -52.51 -29.79
N MET A 13 34.94 -52.01 -28.75
CA MET A 13 35.82 -52.61 -27.73
C MET A 13 35.80 -51.88 -26.37
N ALA A 14 36.32 -52.55 -25.33
CA ALA A 14 37.21 -52.06 -24.25
C ALA A 14 36.93 -50.71 -23.52
N ALA A 15 37.08 -50.59 -22.19
CA ALA A 15 37.46 -51.56 -21.15
C ALA A 15 36.92 -51.15 -19.76
N LYS A 16 36.79 -52.14 -18.88
CA LYS A 16 36.52 -51.98 -17.44
C LYS A 16 37.76 -51.48 -16.68
N VAL A 17 37.54 -50.82 -15.53
CA VAL A 17 38.50 -50.62 -14.42
C VAL A 17 39.79 -49.86 -14.81
N GLY A 18 39.70 -48.52 -14.83
CA GLY A 18 40.81 -47.63 -15.20
C GLY A 18 41.60 -46.96 -14.07
N PHE A 19 41.14 -46.99 -12.80
CA PHE A 19 41.78 -46.22 -11.72
C PHE A 19 42.14 -47.02 -10.45
N SER A 20 41.41 -48.09 -10.14
CA SER A 20 41.64 -48.89 -8.92
C SER A 20 42.81 -49.86 -9.01
N GLY A 21 43.19 -50.30 -10.23
CA GLY A 21 44.25 -51.30 -10.42
C GLY A 21 45.68 -50.73 -10.50
N LEU A 22 45.83 -49.47 -10.93
CA LEU A 22 47.15 -48.89 -11.21
C LEU A 22 47.92 -48.55 -9.92
N VAL A 23 47.21 -48.20 -8.84
CA VAL A 23 47.80 -47.94 -7.52
C VAL A 23 48.38 -49.21 -6.88
N ILE A 24 47.76 -50.38 -7.10
CA ILE A 24 48.23 -51.65 -6.52
C ILE A 24 49.42 -52.21 -7.33
N ALA A 25 49.42 -52.06 -8.66
CA ALA A 25 50.55 -52.46 -9.50
C ALA A 25 51.83 -51.63 -9.21
N ALA A 26 51.68 -50.33 -8.95
CA ALA A 26 52.79 -49.47 -8.54
C ALA A 26 53.39 -49.85 -7.17
N ALA A 27 52.59 -50.42 -6.27
CA ALA A 27 53.05 -50.87 -4.95
C ALA A 27 53.87 -52.17 -4.98
N LEU A 28 53.65 -53.05 -5.97
CA LEU A 28 54.34 -54.36 -6.06
C LEU A 28 55.61 -54.35 -6.91
N ALA A 29 55.80 -53.34 -7.78
CA ALA A 29 57.04 -53.20 -8.56
C ALA A 29 58.26 -52.75 -7.72
N PHE A 30 58.05 -52.25 -6.50
CA PHE A 30 59.12 -51.74 -5.62
C PHE A 30 59.78 -52.81 -4.74
N GLY A 31 59.32 -54.07 -4.80
CA GLY A 31 59.68 -55.12 -3.84
C GLY A 31 60.92 -55.97 -4.14
N THR A 32 61.49 -55.93 -5.35
CA THR A 32 62.41 -57.00 -5.81
C THR A 32 63.64 -56.57 -6.64
N VAL A 33 64.02 -55.29 -6.63
CA VAL A 33 65.32 -54.87 -7.22
C VAL A 33 66.35 -54.60 -6.13
N GLN A 34 67.41 -55.39 -6.19
CA GLN A 34 68.44 -55.60 -5.20
C GLN A 34 69.10 -54.35 -4.62
N THR A 35 69.42 -54.49 -3.33
CA THR A 35 70.49 -53.81 -2.59
C THR A 35 71.73 -53.49 -3.44
N ALA A 36 71.88 -52.24 -3.88
CA ALA A 36 73.12 -51.72 -4.44
C ALA A 36 73.30 -50.23 -4.08
N ARG A 37 74.20 -49.99 -3.12
CA ARG A 37 74.73 -48.69 -2.66
C ARG A 37 73.71 -47.62 -2.24
N LEU A 38 73.68 -47.42 -0.91
CA LEU A 38 73.27 -46.17 -0.28
C LEU A 38 74.06 -44.99 -0.87
N GLU A 39 73.36 -43.98 -1.41
CA GLU A 39 73.63 -42.54 -1.27
C GLU A 39 72.65 -41.76 -2.18
N GLY A 40 71.79 -40.91 -1.59
CA GLY A 40 71.16 -39.80 -2.33
C GLY A 40 69.69 -39.86 -2.74
N LEU A 41 68.94 -40.96 -2.55
CA LEU A 41 67.49 -40.97 -2.83
C LEU A 41 66.67 -40.58 -1.59
N MET A 42 66.44 -39.27 -1.39
CA MET A 42 65.42 -38.80 -0.45
C MET A 42 64.02 -39.13 -0.98
N ILE A 43 63.48 -40.28 -0.58
CA ILE A 43 62.04 -40.53 -0.63
C ILE A 43 61.40 -39.55 0.35
N TRP A 44 60.81 -38.48 -0.18
CA TRP A 44 60.07 -37.51 0.62
C TRP A 44 58.97 -38.24 1.39
N PRO A 45 58.94 -38.19 2.74
CA PRO A 45 57.86 -38.81 3.48
C PRO A 45 56.57 -38.04 3.18
N LEU A 46 55.67 -38.66 2.43
CA LEU A 46 54.29 -38.20 2.34
C LEU A 46 53.65 -38.41 3.72
N SER A 47 53.73 -37.39 4.56
CA SER A 47 53.13 -37.36 5.90
C SER A 47 51.62 -37.59 5.80
N ILE A 48 51.18 -38.81 6.08
CA ILE A 48 49.76 -39.15 6.25
C ILE A 48 49.26 -38.62 7.61
N GLU A 49 50.16 -38.40 8.57
CA GLU A 49 49.85 -37.72 9.83
C GLU A 49 49.26 -36.33 9.55
N GLY A 50 48.08 -36.09 10.11
CA GLY A 50 47.33 -34.85 9.96
C GLY A 50 46.31 -34.81 8.82
N TRP A 51 46.26 -35.75 7.86
CA TRP A 51 45.17 -35.77 6.85
C TRP A 51 43.82 -35.88 7.54
N ILE A 52 43.61 -36.91 8.36
CA ILE A 52 42.29 -37.23 8.94
C ILE A 52 41.78 -36.05 9.77
N ALA A 53 42.61 -35.53 10.69
CA ALA A 53 42.27 -34.33 11.47
C ALA A 53 41.99 -33.08 10.61
N LYS A 54 42.63 -32.93 9.45
CA LYS A 54 42.37 -31.85 8.51
C LYS A 54 41.06 -32.05 7.72
N ALA A 55 40.71 -33.30 7.41
CA ALA A 55 39.44 -33.65 6.78
C ALA A 55 38.26 -33.45 7.76
N ASP A 56 38.37 -33.92 9.00
CA ASP A 56 37.36 -33.72 10.06
C ASP A 56 37.15 -32.23 10.33
N ARG A 57 38.23 -31.44 10.34
CA ARG A 57 38.17 -29.98 10.46
C ARG A 57 37.43 -29.33 9.29
N PHE A 58 37.74 -29.71 8.04
CA PHE A 58 37.02 -29.17 6.88
C PHE A 58 35.55 -29.59 6.83
N GLU A 59 35.21 -30.79 7.31
CA GLU A 59 33.82 -31.25 7.45
C GLU A 59 33.08 -30.40 8.49
N THR A 60 33.71 -30.13 9.64
CA THR A 60 33.18 -29.26 10.70
C THR A 60 32.97 -27.83 10.18
N GLU A 61 34.00 -27.20 9.60
CA GLU A 61 33.93 -25.83 9.05
C GLU A 61 32.83 -25.70 7.99
N ARG A 62 32.69 -26.70 7.10
CA ARG A 62 31.65 -26.78 6.07
C ARG A 62 30.24 -26.90 6.67
N ASP A 63 30.06 -27.72 7.70
CA ASP A 63 28.74 -27.95 8.28
C ASP A 63 28.30 -26.82 9.22
N ASP A 64 29.25 -26.14 9.87
CA ASP A 64 29.05 -24.85 10.55
C ASP A 64 28.64 -23.76 9.56
N GLU A 65 29.36 -23.60 8.43
CA GLU A 65 29.00 -22.64 7.37
C GLU A 65 27.58 -22.93 6.82
N ARG A 66 27.28 -24.20 6.52
CA ARG A 66 25.93 -24.62 6.11
C ARG A 66 24.89 -24.33 7.17
N SER A 67 25.22 -24.46 8.45
CA SER A 67 24.31 -24.16 9.56
C SER A 67 24.04 -22.66 9.68
N ALA A 68 25.09 -21.84 9.64
CA ALA A 68 24.99 -20.39 9.61
C ALA A 68 24.18 -19.90 8.39
N HIS A 69 24.46 -20.43 7.19
CA HIS A 69 23.72 -20.05 5.98
C HIS A 69 22.25 -20.49 6.00
N ARG A 70 21.94 -21.67 6.57
CA ARG A 70 20.55 -22.08 6.82
C ARG A 70 19.86 -21.14 7.80
N LYS A 71 20.55 -20.75 8.88
CA LYS A 71 20.04 -19.79 9.86
C LYS A 71 19.73 -18.44 9.21
N THR A 72 20.70 -17.82 8.52
CA THR A 72 20.49 -16.55 7.81
C THR A 72 19.32 -16.62 6.82
N LYS A 73 19.15 -17.73 6.10
CA LYS A 73 18.00 -17.94 5.20
C LYS A 73 16.66 -18.04 5.93
N ASN A 74 16.63 -18.62 7.12
CA ASN A 74 15.42 -18.72 7.93
C ASN A 74 15.10 -17.39 8.61
N ASP A 75 16.10 -16.72 9.17
CA ASP A 75 15.98 -15.39 9.79
C ASP A 75 15.49 -14.36 8.75
N TYR A 76 16.03 -14.39 7.51
CA TYR A 76 15.56 -13.55 6.40
C TYR A 76 14.10 -13.84 6.01
N ARG A 77 13.68 -15.11 5.95
CA ARG A 77 12.27 -15.47 5.69
C ARG A 77 11.34 -15.00 6.80
N ALA A 78 11.74 -15.14 8.06
CA ALA A 78 10.98 -14.67 9.21
C ALA A 78 10.83 -13.14 9.18
N ALA A 79 11.91 -12.41 8.88
CA ALA A 79 11.88 -10.96 8.72
C ALA A 79 10.97 -10.52 7.55
N GLN A 80 10.97 -11.24 6.43
CA GLN A 80 10.07 -10.95 5.30
C GLN A 80 8.59 -11.20 5.64
N LEU A 81 8.28 -12.27 6.39
CA LEU A 81 6.91 -12.52 6.86
C LEU A 81 6.45 -11.42 7.82
N ALA A 82 7.26 -11.08 8.82
CA ALA A 82 6.95 -10.00 9.76
C ALA A 82 6.79 -8.64 9.06
N ALA A 83 7.62 -8.34 8.05
CA ALA A 83 7.48 -7.13 7.24
C ALA A 83 6.16 -7.12 6.44
N ALA A 84 5.76 -8.24 5.86
CA ALA A 84 4.49 -8.36 5.14
C ALA A 84 3.27 -8.22 6.08
N GLU A 85 3.34 -8.76 7.29
CA GLU A 85 2.30 -8.60 8.33
C GLU A 85 2.17 -7.12 8.76
N MET A 86 3.29 -6.46 9.08
CA MET A 86 3.30 -5.04 9.42
C MET A 86 2.79 -4.15 8.28
N GLU A 87 3.15 -4.46 7.04
CA GLU A 87 2.67 -3.75 5.85
C GLU A 87 1.16 -3.95 5.65
N ALA A 88 0.63 -5.16 5.85
CA ALA A 88 -0.81 -5.42 5.79
C ALA A 88 -1.59 -4.64 6.88
N GLU A 89 -1.08 -4.57 8.11
CA GLU A 89 -1.66 -3.73 9.16
C GLU A 89 -1.61 -2.24 8.83
N ARG A 90 -0.50 -1.78 8.24
CA ARG A 90 -0.30 -0.39 7.80
C ARG A 90 -1.30 -0.01 6.71
N LEU A 91 -1.41 -0.82 5.66
CA LEU A 91 -2.36 -0.61 4.56
C LEU A 91 -3.82 -0.66 5.04
N LYS A 92 -4.17 -1.59 5.93
CA LYS A 92 -5.52 -1.65 6.52
C LYS A 92 -5.86 -0.39 7.32
N ARG A 93 -4.92 0.12 8.14
CA ARG A 93 -5.10 1.37 8.90
C ARG A 93 -5.32 2.57 7.98
N VAL A 94 -4.48 2.71 6.96
CA VAL A 94 -4.60 3.80 5.97
C VAL A 94 -5.94 3.72 5.26
N ALA A 95 -6.34 2.55 4.77
CA ALA A 95 -7.63 2.36 4.11
C ALA A 95 -8.81 2.76 5.02
N GLN A 96 -8.83 2.32 6.29
CA GLN A 96 -9.88 2.72 7.23
C GLN A 96 -9.92 4.24 7.46
N GLN A 97 -8.76 4.87 7.67
CA GLN A 97 -8.70 6.31 7.90
C GLN A 97 -9.19 7.11 6.67
N GLN A 98 -8.91 6.63 5.46
CA GLN A 98 -9.39 7.24 4.21
C GLN A 98 -10.89 7.02 3.97
N GLU A 99 -11.44 5.87 4.40
CA GLU A 99 -12.88 5.56 4.42
C GLU A 99 -13.60 6.49 5.43
N ASP A 100 -13.14 6.53 6.67
CA ASP A 100 -13.71 7.38 7.75
C ASP A 100 -13.76 8.88 7.34
N ILE A 101 -12.71 9.39 6.68
CA ILE A 101 -12.67 10.75 6.11
C ILE A 101 -13.74 10.93 5.02
N THR A 102 -13.89 9.94 4.13
CA THR A 102 -14.82 10.01 3.00
C THR A 102 -16.27 9.99 3.48
N ASP A 103 -16.61 9.09 4.41
CA ASP A 103 -17.95 8.98 5.00
C ASP A 103 -18.35 10.22 5.79
N ALA A 104 -17.41 10.80 6.57
CA ALA A 104 -17.65 12.03 7.31
C ALA A 104 -17.97 13.22 6.38
N ILE A 105 -17.20 13.37 5.29
CA ILE A 105 -17.39 14.46 4.32
C ILE A 105 -18.65 14.25 3.48
N GLU A 106 -18.94 13.01 3.06
CA GLU A 106 -20.18 12.72 2.34
C GLU A 106 -21.42 13.04 3.22
N THR A 107 -21.34 12.74 4.52
CA THR A 107 -22.40 13.03 5.49
C THR A 107 -22.59 14.54 5.69
N ASP A 108 -21.52 15.31 5.86
CA ASP A 108 -21.60 16.78 5.98
C ASP A 108 -22.18 17.40 4.69
N TYR A 109 -21.64 17.02 3.53
CA TYR A 109 -22.09 17.51 2.23
C TYR A 109 -23.59 17.23 2.00
N ARG A 110 -24.05 16.00 2.25
CA ARG A 110 -25.47 15.62 2.15
C ARG A 110 -26.34 16.45 3.08
N THR A 111 -25.89 16.67 4.32
CA THR A 111 -26.59 17.48 5.33
C THR A 111 -26.76 18.93 4.88
N ARG A 112 -25.65 19.56 4.45
CA ARG A 112 -25.63 20.96 3.99
C ARG A 112 -26.41 21.17 2.69
N LEU A 113 -26.39 20.19 1.79
CA LEU A 113 -27.19 20.18 0.57
C LEU A 113 -28.70 20.08 0.86
N ALA A 114 -29.10 19.23 1.81
CA ALA A 114 -30.50 19.11 2.22
C ALA A 114 -31.02 20.39 2.88
N ASP A 115 -30.25 21.00 3.77
CA ASP A 115 -30.56 22.28 4.42
C ASP A 115 -30.63 23.45 3.43
N ALA A 116 -29.70 23.52 2.46
CA ALA A 116 -29.76 24.52 1.38
C ALA A 116 -31.05 24.39 0.53
N ARG A 117 -31.46 23.16 0.20
CA ARG A 117 -32.71 22.89 -0.52
C ARG A 117 -33.95 23.23 0.33
N ALA A 118 -33.93 22.93 1.62
CA ALA A 118 -35.01 23.29 2.54
C ALA A 118 -35.15 24.81 2.74
N ARG A 119 -34.04 25.57 2.74
CA ARG A 119 -34.07 27.04 2.68
C ARG A 119 -34.70 27.54 1.39
N ALA A 120 -34.28 27.02 0.24
CA ALA A 120 -34.82 27.43 -1.06
C ALA A 120 -36.33 27.17 -1.16
N GLU A 121 -36.83 26.03 -0.65
CA GLU A 121 -38.27 25.76 -0.68
C GLU A 121 -39.09 26.74 0.18
N ARG A 122 -38.58 27.14 1.36
CA ARG A 122 -39.23 28.20 2.16
C ARG A 122 -39.28 29.53 1.39
N LEU A 123 -38.20 29.90 0.71
CA LEU A 123 -38.15 31.11 -0.12
C LEU A 123 -39.12 31.03 -1.32
N ARG A 124 -39.32 29.86 -1.94
CA ARG A 124 -40.35 29.67 -2.98
C ARG A 124 -41.76 29.90 -2.44
N GLU A 125 -42.07 29.38 -1.25
CA GLU A 125 -43.36 29.59 -0.60
C GLU A 125 -43.59 31.08 -0.27
N GLU A 126 -42.57 31.75 0.28
CA GLU A 126 -42.62 33.19 0.56
C GLU A 126 -42.89 34.02 -0.71
N LEU A 127 -42.20 33.72 -1.83
CA LEU A 127 -42.44 34.38 -3.13
C LEU A 127 -43.86 34.14 -3.65
N ARG A 128 -44.32 32.87 -3.68
CA ARG A 128 -45.68 32.50 -4.11
C ARG A 128 -46.77 33.18 -3.26
N SER A 129 -46.54 33.30 -1.95
CA SER A 129 -47.47 33.99 -1.05
C SER A 129 -47.58 35.50 -1.32
N ARG A 130 -46.46 36.13 -1.72
CA ARG A 130 -46.38 37.57 -2.00
C ARG A 130 -47.09 37.94 -3.31
N GLU A 131 -46.99 37.08 -4.33
CA GLU A 131 -47.74 37.23 -5.58
C GLU A 131 -49.25 37.11 -5.34
N GLY A 132 -49.68 36.10 -4.56
CA GLY A 132 -51.08 35.91 -4.19
C GLY A 132 -51.65 37.10 -3.41
N ALA A 133 -50.88 37.68 -2.49
CA ALA A 133 -51.29 38.87 -1.73
C ALA A 133 -51.42 40.12 -2.62
N ALA A 134 -50.55 40.30 -3.62
CA ALA A 134 -50.62 41.41 -4.58
C ALA A 134 -51.86 41.32 -5.49
N GLY A 135 -52.34 40.12 -5.80
CA GLY A 135 -53.55 39.91 -6.61
C GLY A 135 -54.88 40.07 -5.85
N ALA A 136 -54.87 40.05 -4.51
CA ALA A 136 -56.08 39.99 -3.68
C ALA A 136 -56.56 41.35 -3.11
N GLY A 137 -55.78 42.43 -3.28
CA GLY A 137 -56.00 43.75 -2.67
C GLY A 137 -56.42 44.87 -3.64
N GLY A 138 -57.23 44.55 -4.65
CA GLY A 138 -57.54 45.43 -5.79
C GLY A 138 -58.68 46.46 -5.60
N ASP A 139 -59.27 46.57 -4.40
CA ASP A 139 -60.16 47.68 -4.04
C ASP A 139 -60.06 47.94 -2.53
N LEU A 140 -60.38 49.17 -2.09
CA LEU A 140 -60.26 49.79 -0.75
C LEU A 140 -59.00 50.61 -0.45
N ALA A 141 -59.14 51.92 -0.69
CA ALA A 141 -58.71 53.03 0.17
C ALA A 141 -57.21 53.18 0.53
N MET A 142 -56.53 54.05 -0.22
CA MET A 142 -55.28 54.71 0.15
C MET A 142 -55.30 55.29 1.59
N SER A 143 -54.52 54.72 2.50
CA SER A 143 -54.16 55.35 3.78
C SER A 143 -52.74 55.91 3.73
N ARG A 144 -52.64 57.22 3.94
CA ARG A 144 -51.42 58.04 3.79
C ARG A 144 -50.43 57.79 4.94
N VAL A 145 -49.26 57.24 4.65
CA VAL A 145 -48.14 57.08 5.61
C VAL A 145 -47.30 58.36 5.70
N PRO A 146 -46.90 58.80 6.91
CA PRO A 146 -45.84 59.80 7.08
C PRO A 146 -44.53 59.19 7.60
N GLY A 147 -43.41 59.58 6.98
CA GLY A 147 -42.11 59.75 7.64
C GLY A 147 -41.25 58.50 7.91
N ALA A 148 -40.23 58.28 7.09
CA ALA A 148 -39.15 57.35 7.39
C ALA A 148 -38.00 58.04 8.16
N ALA A 149 -37.57 57.42 9.25
CA ALA A 149 -36.24 57.46 9.84
C ALA A 149 -36.10 56.16 10.66
N GLY A 150 -35.01 55.39 10.64
CA GLY A 150 -33.68 55.64 10.11
C GLY A 150 -32.68 55.06 11.12
N GLY A 151 -32.14 53.87 10.84
CA GLY A 151 -31.26 53.15 11.78
C GLY A 151 -31.29 51.64 11.59
N SER A 152 -30.31 51.10 10.89
CA SER A 152 -30.13 49.67 10.65
C SER A 152 -28.82 49.19 11.27
N ASP A 153 -28.91 48.32 12.29
CA ASP A 153 -27.83 47.45 12.76
C ASP A 153 -28.44 46.42 13.74
N ALA A 154 -28.08 45.14 13.79
CA ALA A 154 -27.25 44.33 12.92
C ALA A 154 -27.85 42.91 12.88
N SER A 155 -27.72 42.17 11.77
CA SER A 155 -27.77 40.71 11.85
C SER A 155 -26.72 40.08 10.95
N THR A 156 -25.84 39.30 11.58
CA THR A 156 -24.76 38.55 10.94
C THR A 156 -25.36 37.53 9.97
N ARG A 157 -25.39 37.87 8.68
CA ARG A 157 -25.79 36.94 7.62
C ARG A 157 -24.55 36.30 7.01
N ASP A 158 -24.48 34.99 7.17
CA ASP A 158 -23.51 34.09 6.55
C ASP A 158 -23.36 34.35 5.03
N HIS A 159 -22.12 34.37 4.53
CA HIS A 159 -21.72 34.86 3.22
C HIS A 159 -21.95 33.84 2.08
N ARG A 160 -23.16 33.26 1.97
CA ARG A 160 -23.46 32.22 0.97
C ARG A 160 -24.69 32.46 0.07
N LEU A 161 -25.25 33.67 0.06
CA LEU A 161 -26.17 34.12 -0.98
C LEU A 161 -25.75 35.51 -1.48
N PRO A 162 -25.56 35.74 -2.79
CA PRO A 162 -25.20 37.05 -3.31
C PRO A 162 -26.37 38.02 -3.17
N ALA A 163 -26.23 39.01 -2.30
CA ALA A 163 -27.21 40.08 -2.14
C ALA A 163 -27.20 41.05 -3.34
N GLY A 164 -27.82 40.63 -4.45
CA GLY A 164 -28.40 41.45 -5.51
C GLY A 164 -27.48 42.43 -6.25
N SER A 165 -27.12 42.11 -7.50
CA SER A 165 -26.75 43.14 -8.48
C SER A 165 -27.01 42.72 -9.94
N GLY A 166 -27.86 43.47 -10.65
CA GLY A 166 -27.57 43.81 -12.05
C GLY A 166 -28.53 43.38 -13.17
N PHE A 167 -29.64 42.69 -12.90
CA PHE A 167 -30.61 42.36 -13.96
C PHE A 167 -32.05 42.40 -13.46
N ASP A 168 -32.95 42.99 -14.26
CA ASP A 168 -34.40 42.91 -14.11
C ASP A 168 -34.90 41.49 -14.43
N ARG A 169 -34.54 40.53 -13.57
CA ARG A 169 -35.05 39.15 -13.62
C ARG A 169 -36.14 38.95 -12.60
N ASP A 170 -37.00 38.00 -12.93
CA ASP A 170 -37.96 37.45 -12.01
C ASP A 170 -37.28 36.90 -10.74
N PRO A 171 -37.77 37.20 -9.53
CA PRO A 171 -37.19 36.71 -8.28
C PRO A 171 -37.12 35.19 -8.16
N ALA A 172 -38.02 34.43 -8.78
CA ALA A 172 -37.95 32.97 -8.76
C ALA A 172 -36.85 32.43 -9.70
N GLU A 173 -36.67 33.02 -10.89
CA GLU A 173 -35.52 32.68 -11.76
C GLU A 173 -34.18 32.92 -11.04
N GLN A 174 -34.06 34.05 -10.33
CA GLN A 174 -32.86 34.38 -9.56
C GLN A 174 -32.63 33.37 -8.41
N LEU A 175 -33.68 32.98 -7.68
CA LEU A 175 -33.62 31.98 -6.61
C LEU A 175 -33.11 30.61 -7.11
N GLU A 176 -33.57 30.13 -8.26
CA GLU A 176 -33.08 28.86 -8.82
C GLU A 176 -31.60 28.93 -9.23
N ARG A 177 -31.16 30.07 -9.80
CA ARG A 177 -29.73 30.27 -10.12
C ARG A 177 -28.86 30.31 -8.87
N ASP A 178 -29.30 31.00 -7.83
CA ASP A 178 -28.57 31.09 -6.57
C ASP A 178 -28.54 29.74 -5.83
N LEU A 179 -29.61 28.93 -5.94
CA LEU A 179 -29.61 27.55 -5.47
C LEU A 179 -28.59 26.69 -6.23
N VAL A 180 -28.53 26.76 -7.57
CA VAL A 180 -27.54 26.01 -8.37
C VAL A 180 -26.11 26.43 -8.01
N ALA A 181 -25.85 27.74 -7.90
CA ALA A 181 -24.55 28.25 -7.47
C ALA A 181 -24.17 27.78 -6.05
N THR A 182 -25.14 27.77 -5.12
CA THR A 182 -24.94 27.24 -3.77
C THR A 182 -24.60 25.74 -3.78
N GLN A 183 -25.29 24.94 -4.59
CA GLN A 183 -25.01 23.49 -4.72
C GLN A 183 -23.60 23.24 -5.28
N GLN A 184 -23.19 23.99 -6.30
CA GLN A 184 -21.83 23.91 -6.87
C GLN A 184 -20.76 24.34 -5.85
N ALA A 185 -21.01 25.42 -5.10
CA ALA A 185 -20.10 25.88 -4.05
C ALA A 185 -19.96 24.84 -2.93
N LEU A 186 -21.06 24.22 -2.46
CA LEU A 186 -21.02 23.14 -1.47
C LEU A 186 -20.27 21.91 -1.97
N GLN A 187 -20.43 21.55 -3.25
CA GLN A 187 -19.70 20.42 -3.85
C GLN A 187 -18.19 20.72 -3.91
N LEU A 188 -17.80 21.93 -4.30
CA LEU A 188 -16.39 22.32 -4.38
C LEU A 188 -15.74 22.38 -2.98
N ASP A 189 -16.44 22.94 -2.00
CA ASP A 189 -16.03 23.00 -0.59
C ASP A 189 -15.76 21.60 -0.02
N ALA A 190 -16.67 20.65 -0.26
CA ALA A 190 -16.50 19.25 0.15
C ALA A 190 -15.36 18.53 -0.59
N LEU A 191 -15.12 18.83 -1.87
CA LEU A 191 -14.00 18.26 -2.62
C LEU A 191 -12.65 18.80 -2.13
N ILE A 192 -12.57 20.08 -1.76
CA ILE A 192 -11.36 20.69 -1.19
C ILE A 192 -11.05 20.06 0.16
N ASP A 193 -12.02 20.03 1.09
CA ASP A 193 -11.87 19.41 2.42
C ASP A 193 -11.50 17.92 2.31
N TRP A 194 -12.03 17.20 1.31
CA TRP A 194 -11.64 15.81 1.05
C TRP A 194 -10.19 15.69 0.60
N VAL A 195 -9.73 16.48 -0.38
CA VAL A 195 -8.32 16.45 -0.82
C VAL A 195 -7.39 16.83 0.32
N GLU A 196 -7.72 17.87 1.08
CA GLU A 196 -6.89 18.34 2.21
C GLU A 196 -6.79 17.27 3.30
N ARG A 197 -7.90 16.68 3.75
CA ARG A 197 -7.87 15.63 4.78
C ARG A 197 -7.19 14.35 4.30
N GLN A 198 -7.46 13.91 3.06
CA GLN A 198 -6.77 12.75 2.48
C GLN A 198 -5.25 12.95 2.43
N ALA A 199 -4.78 14.17 2.17
CA ALA A 199 -3.36 14.52 2.18
C ALA A 199 -2.72 14.52 3.60
N THR A 200 -3.52 14.59 4.67
CA THR A 200 -3.02 14.46 6.06
C THR A 200 -2.82 13.01 6.52
N VAL A 201 -3.28 12.02 5.75
CA VAL A 201 -3.12 10.60 6.10
C VAL A 201 -1.67 10.17 5.84
N ASP A 202 -0.83 10.23 6.88
CA ASP A 202 0.54 9.73 6.79
C ASP A 202 0.55 8.18 6.68
N PRO A 203 0.99 7.61 5.55
CA PRO A 203 1.09 6.17 5.38
C PRO A 203 2.04 5.49 6.37
N ASN A 204 3.01 6.22 6.94
CA ASN A 204 4.10 5.68 7.76
C ASN A 204 3.96 5.98 9.26
N ALA A 205 2.96 6.76 9.68
CA ALA A 205 2.75 7.13 11.07
C ALA A 205 2.71 5.91 12.00
N SER A 206 3.44 5.99 13.10
CA SER A 206 3.49 4.94 14.11
C SER A 206 2.22 4.95 14.97
N ARG A 207 1.98 3.86 15.71
CA ARG A 207 0.85 3.80 16.67
C ARG A 207 1.02 4.79 17.83
N GLU A 208 2.25 5.21 18.13
CA GLU A 208 2.56 6.10 19.26
C GLU A 208 2.28 7.57 18.94
N ASP A 209 2.57 8.01 17.69
CA ASP A 209 2.33 9.38 17.23
C ASP A 209 0.86 9.80 17.36
N GLN A 210 -0.08 8.86 17.17
CA GLN A 210 -1.52 9.10 17.28
C GLN A 210 -2.00 9.30 18.73
N SER A 211 -1.21 8.90 19.73
CA SER A 211 -1.55 9.04 21.15
C SER A 211 -1.22 10.43 21.72
N SER A 212 -0.26 11.14 21.13
CA SER A 212 0.16 12.49 21.55
C SER A 212 -0.62 13.61 20.85
N GLY A 213 -1.55 13.28 19.96
CA GLY A 213 -2.39 14.22 19.20
C GLY A 213 -3.83 14.37 19.70
N ARG A 214 -4.13 13.99 20.96
CA ARG A 214 -5.45 14.14 21.61
C ARG A 214 -5.39 15.04 22.84
#